data_AF-A0A7D5T9B8-F1
#
_entry.id   AF-A0A7D5T9B8-F1
#
_cell.length_a   1.000
_cell.length_b   1.000
_cell.length_c   1.000
_cell.angle_alpha   90.00
_cell.angle_beta   90.00
_cell.angle_gamma   90.00
#
_symmetry.space_group_name_H-M   'P 1'
#
loop_
_entity.id
_entity.type
_entity.pdbx_description
1 polymer ?
#
loop_
_entity_poly.entity_id
_entity_poly.type
_entity_poly.pdbx_seq_one_letter_code
_entity_poly.pdbx_strand_id
1 'polypeptide(L)'
;MPDFPDPESRNALAEDCRRCPALAECRERIAWGNGPADASLVVVGEAPAAGDPDADRWRGGNLTGLAYTSRRSGRKIREVVADAGYAGDAYYTNAVKCFPADPADPGDNREPTTEERANCRSYLVEEIEAVGPTAVLATGKHATKSVLAVEGRELEGFLDSVLEPVGCERLGTTLVPLVHPSYQEVWIGRLGYSRAEYVEAIRETVAAVDRADGDSGVFDG
;
A
#
# COMPACT_ATOMS: atom_id res chain seq x y z
N MET A 1 -17.12 -4.74 8.79
CA MET A 1 -15.99 -5.50 8.22
C MET A 1 -15.88 -5.10 6.77
N PRO A 2 -14.68 -4.82 6.24
CA PRO A 2 -14.51 -4.45 4.85
C PRO A 2 -14.93 -5.62 3.95
N ASP A 3 -15.61 -5.29 2.86
CA ASP A 3 -15.94 -6.29 1.85
C ASP A 3 -14.67 -6.80 1.16
N PHE A 4 -14.71 -8.07 0.78
CA PHE A 4 -13.65 -8.64 -0.03
C PHE A 4 -13.79 -8.08 -1.46
N PRO A 5 -12.69 -7.61 -2.10
CA PRO A 5 -12.77 -7.04 -3.44
C PRO A 5 -13.26 -8.08 -4.46
N ASP A 6 -13.99 -7.62 -5.47
CA ASP A 6 -14.37 -8.46 -6.60
C ASP A 6 -13.11 -9.07 -7.25
N PRO A 7 -12.98 -10.41 -7.38
CA PRO A 7 -11.89 -11.05 -8.09
C PRO A 7 -11.57 -10.48 -9.48
N GLU A 8 -12.57 -9.92 -10.17
CA GLU A 8 -12.41 -9.34 -11.51
C GLU A 8 -11.97 -7.88 -11.49
N SER A 9 -12.02 -7.19 -10.34
CA SER A 9 -11.65 -5.77 -10.17
C SER A 9 -10.13 -5.49 -10.16
N ARG A 10 -9.32 -6.43 -10.65
CA ARG A 10 -7.87 -6.22 -10.75
C ARG A 10 -7.55 -5.21 -11.85
N ASN A 11 -6.80 -4.18 -11.52
CA ASN A 11 -6.29 -3.22 -12.48
C ASN A 11 -4.91 -3.69 -12.97
N ALA A 12 -4.93 -4.68 -13.87
CA ALA A 12 -3.71 -5.32 -14.36
C ALA A 12 -3.00 -4.47 -15.40
N LEU A 13 -1.70 -4.20 -15.18
CA LEU A 13 -0.85 -3.47 -16.13
C LEU A 13 -0.01 -4.41 -17.03
N ALA A 14 0.04 -5.70 -16.68
CA ALA A 14 0.68 -6.73 -17.48
C ALA A 14 0.10 -8.12 -17.17
N GLU A 15 0.12 -9.01 -18.16
CA GLU A 15 -0.37 -10.39 -17.99
C GLU A 15 0.69 -11.34 -17.41
N ASP A 16 1.92 -11.33 -17.94
CA ASP A 16 3.03 -12.18 -17.47
C ASP A 16 4.36 -11.39 -17.39
N CYS A 17 4.44 -10.44 -16.45
CA CYS A 17 5.66 -9.67 -16.24
C CYS A 17 6.82 -10.59 -15.79
N ARG A 18 7.94 -10.60 -16.52
CA ARG A 18 9.15 -11.40 -16.18
C ARG A 18 10.39 -10.56 -15.88
N ARG A 19 10.21 -9.28 -15.53
CA ARG A 19 11.33 -8.36 -15.23
C ARG A 19 12.19 -8.82 -14.03
N CYS A 20 11.60 -9.59 -13.11
CA CYS A 20 12.30 -10.18 -11.96
C CYS A 20 12.23 -11.71 -12.05
N PRO A 21 13.28 -12.40 -12.53
CA PRO A 21 13.24 -13.85 -12.73
C PRO A 21 12.91 -14.64 -11.46
N ALA A 22 13.55 -14.30 -10.33
CA ALA A 22 13.31 -15.00 -9.05
C ALA A 22 11.85 -14.87 -8.58
N LEU A 23 11.25 -13.69 -8.70
CA LEU A 23 9.84 -13.49 -8.34
C LEU A 23 8.88 -14.17 -9.32
N ALA A 24 9.25 -14.24 -10.60
CA ALA A 24 8.44 -14.90 -11.61
C ALA A 24 8.43 -16.42 -11.45
N GLU A 25 9.50 -16.99 -10.91
CA GLU A 25 9.62 -18.42 -10.64
C GLU A 25 8.81 -18.86 -9.41
N CYS A 26 8.74 -18.04 -8.35
CA CYS A 26 8.08 -18.43 -7.09
C CYS A 26 6.65 -17.91 -6.90
N ARG A 27 6.21 -16.91 -7.67
CA ARG A 27 4.84 -16.39 -7.55
C ARG A 27 3.82 -17.39 -8.09
N GLU A 28 2.65 -17.40 -7.47
CA GLU A 28 1.45 -18.04 -8.04
C GLU A 28 0.71 -17.07 -8.96
N ARG A 29 0.59 -15.80 -8.53
CA ARG A 29 -0.05 -14.72 -9.29
C ARG A 29 0.67 -13.41 -9.10
N ILE A 30 0.54 -12.53 -10.08
CA ILE A 30 0.85 -11.11 -9.90
C ILE A 30 -0.32 -10.49 -9.12
N ALA A 31 -0.03 -9.88 -7.97
CA ALA A 31 -0.98 -9.21 -7.10
C ALA A 31 -1.13 -7.74 -7.53
N TRP A 32 -2.07 -7.49 -8.45
CA TRP A 32 -2.36 -6.17 -8.97
C TRP A 32 -3.17 -5.32 -7.99
N GLY A 33 -3.14 -4.00 -8.21
CA GLY A 33 -3.98 -3.08 -7.48
C GLY A 33 -5.47 -3.28 -7.76
N ASN A 34 -6.30 -2.86 -6.80
CA ASN A 34 -7.77 -3.00 -6.86
C ASN A 34 -8.46 -1.92 -6.03
N GLY A 35 -9.70 -1.61 -6.41
CA GLY A 35 -10.47 -0.50 -5.86
C GLY A 35 -10.91 0.47 -6.97
N PRO A 36 -11.63 1.55 -6.61
CA PRO A 36 -12.03 2.58 -7.55
C PRO A 36 -10.81 3.24 -8.20
N ALA A 37 -10.88 3.50 -9.50
CA ALA A 37 -9.82 4.18 -10.25
C ALA A 37 -9.85 5.71 -10.07
N ASP A 38 -10.81 6.22 -9.33
CA ASP A 38 -11.01 7.63 -8.95
C ASP A 38 -10.95 7.81 -7.43
N ALA A 39 -10.33 6.86 -6.71
CA ALA A 39 -10.25 6.88 -5.26
C ALA A 39 -9.37 8.04 -4.75
N SER A 40 -9.84 8.73 -3.71
CA SER A 40 -9.07 9.80 -3.06
C SER A 40 -7.80 9.28 -2.38
N LEU A 41 -7.75 7.98 -2.05
CA LEU A 41 -6.61 7.33 -1.40
C LEU A 41 -6.03 6.17 -2.22
N VAL A 42 -4.70 6.10 -2.24
CA VAL A 42 -3.96 4.89 -2.61
C VAL A 42 -3.23 4.33 -1.40
N VAL A 43 -3.52 3.08 -1.04
CA VAL A 43 -2.86 2.35 0.05
C VAL A 43 -1.77 1.46 -0.52
N VAL A 44 -0.52 1.64 -0.09
CA VAL A 44 0.65 0.95 -0.65
C VAL A 44 1.29 0.04 0.40
N GLY A 45 1.34 -1.25 0.09
CA GLY A 45 2.10 -2.25 0.83
C GLY A 45 3.47 -2.49 0.23
N GLU A 46 4.27 -3.36 0.86
CA GLU A 46 5.58 -3.74 0.33
C GLU A 46 5.44 -4.74 -0.82
N ALA A 47 4.86 -5.91 -0.53
CA ALA A 47 4.71 -7.03 -1.44
C ALA A 47 3.55 -7.93 -0.98
N PRO A 48 2.95 -8.74 -1.87
CA PRO A 48 1.99 -9.75 -1.45
C PRO A 48 2.65 -10.81 -0.55
N ALA A 49 1.89 -11.31 0.43
CA ALA A 49 2.30 -12.45 1.25
C ALA A 49 2.08 -13.78 0.52
N ALA A 50 2.78 -14.85 0.96
CA ALA A 50 2.65 -16.21 0.43
C ALA A 50 1.18 -16.67 0.31
N GLY A 51 0.41 -16.34 1.35
CA GLY A 51 -1.02 -16.64 1.44
C GLY A 51 -1.33 -17.84 2.34
N ASP A 52 -2.60 -18.19 2.39
CA ASP A 52 -3.13 -19.34 3.12
C ASP A 52 -4.14 -20.04 2.18
N PRO A 53 -3.81 -21.21 1.61
CA PRO A 53 -4.69 -21.91 0.69
C PRO A 53 -5.96 -22.47 1.37
N ASP A 54 -5.92 -22.68 2.69
CA ASP A 54 -7.04 -23.16 3.50
C ASP A 54 -7.93 -22.02 4.00
N ALA A 55 -7.51 -20.77 3.82
CA ALA A 55 -8.36 -19.63 4.06
C ALA A 55 -9.50 -19.56 3.03
N ASP A 56 -10.62 -18.99 3.46
CA ASP A 56 -11.83 -18.83 2.66
C ASP A 56 -11.64 -17.77 1.56
N ARG A 57 -11.98 -16.51 1.84
CA ARG A 57 -11.88 -15.40 0.89
C ARG A 57 -10.50 -14.73 0.99
N TRP A 58 -10.00 -14.55 2.20
CA TRP A 58 -8.80 -13.77 2.51
C TRP A 58 -7.49 -14.58 2.39
N ARG A 59 -7.31 -15.24 1.24
CA ARG A 59 -6.20 -16.17 0.97
C ARG A 59 -4.84 -15.50 0.73
N GLY A 60 -4.77 -14.20 0.50
CA GLY A 60 -3.53 -13.46 0.24
C GLY A 60 -3.24 -13.21 -1.24
N GLY A 61 -2.52 -12.13 -1.50
CA GLY A 61 -2.34 -11.59 -2.85
C GLY A 61 -1.65 -12.53 -3.83
N ASN A 62 -0.73 -13.38 -3.35
CA ASN A 62 -0.08 -14.39 -4.18
C ASN A 62 -1.11 -15.39 -4.75
N LEU A 63 -2.13 -15.76 -3.96
CA LEU A 63 -3.14 -16.76 -4.34
C LEU A 63 -4.35 -16.13 -5.05
N THR A 64 -4.70 -14.89 -4.72
CA THR A 64 -5.88 -14.21 -5.29
C THR A 64 -5.54 -13.43 -6.55
N GLY A 65 -4.34 -12.88 -6.66
CA GLY A 65 -3.96 -11.91 -7.70
C GLY A 65 -4.33 -10.46 -7.36
N LEU A 66 -4.71 -10.17 -6.11
CA LEU A 66 -5.16 -8.85 -5.65
C LEU A 66 -4.40 -8.40 -4.41
N ALA A 67 -3.95 -7.15 -4.38
CA ALA A 67 -3.31 -6.55 -3.21
C ALA A 67 -4.24 -6.49 -1.97
N TYR A 68 -3.63 -6.60 -0.78
CA TYR A 68 -4.30 -6.56 0.53
C TYR A 68 -5.48 -7.53 0.68
N THR A 69 -5.32 -8.78 0.26
CA THR A 69 -6.33 -9.84 0.38
C THR A 69 -5.95 -10.95 1.34
N SER A 70 -5.00 -10.72 2.26
CA SER A 70 -4.65 -11.67 3.33
C SER A 70 -5.45 -11.38 4.61
N ARG A 71 -5.68 -12.40 5.46
CA ARG A 71 -6.31 -12.21 6.78
C ARG A 71 -5.50 -11.32 7.71
N ARG A 72 -4.17 -11.49 7.73
CA ARG A 72 -3.28 -10.86 8.73
C ARG A 72 -3.03 -9.38 8.47
N SER A 73 -2.69 -9.00 7.24
CA SER A 73 -2.36 -7.62 6.89
C SER A 73 -3.43 -6.95 6.04
N GLY A 74 -3.95 -7.65 5.03
CA GLY A 74 -4.98 -7.17 4.11
C GLY A 74 -6.25 -6.71 4.79
N ARG A 75 -6.88 -7.64 5.53
CA ARG A 75 -8.12 -7.35 6.23
C ARG A 75 -7.95 -6.26 7.31
N LYS A 76 -6.86 -6.32 8.09
CA LYS A 76 -6.59 -5.34 9.15
C LYS A 76 -6.44 -3.91 8.62
N ILE A 77 -5.68 -3.70 7.53
CA ILE A 77 -5.55 -2.34 6.99
C ILE A 77 -6.86 -1.83 6.39
N ARG A 78 -7.61 -2.70 5.70
CA ARG A 78 -8.91 -2.33 5.12
C ARG A 78 -9.92 -1.95 6.22
N GLU A 79 -9.86 -2.61 7.38
CA GLU A 79 -10.63 -2.22 8.56
C GLU A 79 -10.21 -0.84 9.08
N VAL A 80 -8.91 -0.56 9.19
CA VAL A 80 -8.40 0.76 9.63
C VAL A 80 -8.81 1.88 8.68
N VAL A 81 -8.67 1.68 7.36
CA VAL A 81 -9.04 2.67 6.33
C VAL A 81 -10.55 2.89 6.29
N ALA A 82 -11.34 1.82 6.43
CA ALA A 82 -12.79 1.93 6.54
C ALA A 82 -13.22 2.70 7.79
N ASP A 83 -12.62 2.42 8.95
CA ASP A 83 -12.92 3.12 10.20
C ASP A 83 -12.50 4.60 10.13
N ALA A 84 -11.45 4.93 9.37
CA ALA A 84 -11.04 6.30 9.08
C ALA A 84 -12.04 7.06 8.17
N GLY A 85 -13.01 6.37 7.56
CA GLY A 85 -14.09 6.96 6.76
C GLY A 85 -13.96 6.78 5.25
N TYR A 86 -12.93 6.07 4.78
CA TYR A 86 -12.61 5.90 3.35
C TYR A 86 -13.02 4.52 2.83
N ALA A 87 -14.09 3.95 3.40
CA ALA A 87 -14.64 2.69 2.93
C ALA A 87 -15.22 2.87 1.51
N GLY A 88 -14.65 2.15 0.54
CA GLY A 88 -15.06 2.28 -0.87
C GLY A 88 -14.44 3.47 -1.61
N ASP A 89 -13.58 4.26 -0.96
CA ASP A 89 -12.83 5.38 -1.54
C ASP A 89 -11.32 5.18 -1.35
N ALA A 90 -10.87 3.95 -1.58
CA ALA A 90 -9.47 3.57 -1.44
C ALA A 90 -9.08 2.51 -2.46
N TYR A 91 -7.99 2.79 -3.17
CA TYR A 91 -7.30 1.87 -4.05
C TYR A 91 -6.16 1.18 -3.30
N TYR A 92 -6.03 -0.14 -3.42
CA TYR A 92 -5.09 -0.95 -2.66
C TYR A 92 -4.06 -1.57 -3.58
N THR A 93 -2.77 -1.37 -3.30
CA THR A 93 -1.66 -1.93 -4.10
C THR A 93 -0.42 -2.28 -3.28
N ASN A 94 0.62 -2.80 -3.92
CA ASN A 94 1.95 -3.02 -3.33
C ASN A 94 3.05 -2.41 -4.19
N ALA A 95 4.16 -2.00 -3.60
CA ALA A 95 5.33 -1.52 -4.34
C ALA A 95 5.93 -2.61 -5.24
N VAL A 96 5.97 -3.86 -4.77
CA VAL A 96 6.35 -5.05 -5.54
C VAL A 96 5.12 -5.92 -5.75
N LYS A 97 4.86 -6.29 -7.01
CA LYS A 97 3.60 -6.96 -7.40
C LYS A 97 3.60 -8.47 -7.21
N CYS A 98 4.75 -9.07 -6.90
CA CYS A 98 4.92 -10.53 -6.81
C CYS A 98 5.42 -10.93 -5.43
N PHE A 99 5.11 -12.14 -4.99
CA PHE A 99 5.51 -12.65 -3.67
C PHE A 99 7.02 -12.96 -3.66
N PRO A 100 7.80 -12.31 -2.78
CA PRO A 100 9.23 -12.60 -2.60
C PRO A 100 9.41 -13.77 -1.63
N ALA A 101 9.32 -15.01 -2.12
CA ALA A 101 9.53 -16.19 -1.28
C ALA A 101 10.91 -16.20 -0.64
N ASP A 102 10.98 -16.51 0.66
CA ASP A 102 12.24 -16.75 1.34
C ASP A 102 12.80 -18.14 0.93
N PRO A 103 14.06 -18.23 0.45
CA PRO A 103 14.66 -19.51 0.08
C PRO A 103 14.78 -20.53 1.23
N ALA A 104 14.85 -20.05 2.48
CA ALA A 104 14.92 -20.90 3.68
C ALA A 104 13.54 -21.28 4.21
N ASP A 105 12.51 -20.45 4.00
CA ASP A 105 11.11 -20.73 4.33
C ASP A 105 10.19 -20.20 3.21
N PRO A 106 9.84 -21.03 2.21
CA PRO A 106 8.97 -20.62 1.10
C PRO A 106 7.57 -20.15 1.51
N GLY A 107 7.16 -20.38 2.77
CA GLY A 107 5.92 -19.87 3.34
C GLY A 107 6.02 -18.44 3.88
N ASP A 108 7.22 -17.86 3.95
CA ASP A 108 7.48 -16.52 4.45
C ASP A 108 8.03 -15.57 3.37
N ASN A 109 7.94 -14.28 3.66
CA ASN A 109 8.41 -13.21 2.82
C ASN A 109 9.84 -12.81 3.21
N ARG A 110 10.77 -12.90 2.25
CA ARG A 110 12.00 -12.09 2.35
C ARG A 110 11.70 -10.64 1.94
N GLU A 111 12.60 -9.73 2.29
CA GLU A 111 12.57 -8.38 1.71
C GLU A 111 12.81 -8.45 0.18
N PRO A 112 12.02 -7.75 -0.66
CA PRO A 112 12.36 -7.57 -2.06
C PRO A 112 13.72 -6.89 -2.21
N THR A 113 14.49 -7.27 -3.23
CA THR A 113 15.78 -6.64 -3.51
C THR A 113 15.59 -5.22 -4.06
N THR A 114 16.66 -4.42 -4.06
CA THR A 114 16.63 -3.09 -4.67
C THR A 114 16.30 -3.15 -6.16
N GLU A 115 16.78 -4.17 -6.87
CA GLU A 115 16.46 -4.40 -8.28
C GLU A 115 14.99 -4.77 -8.47
N GLU A 116 14.43 -5.64 -7.63
CA GLU A 116 13.02 -6.02 -7.69
C GLU A 116 12.09 -4.84 -7.48
N ARG A 117 12.42 -3.96 -6.52
CA ARG A 117 11.72 -2.69 -6.30
C ARG A 117 11.86 -1.76 -7.50
N ALA A 118 13.06 -1.61 -8.07
CA ALA A 118 13.28 -0.77 -9.23
C ALA A 118 12.47 -1.24 -10.45
N ASN A 119 12.45 -2.54 -10.71
CA ASN A 119 11.70 -3.15 -11.81
C ASN A 119 10.17 -2.96 -11.70
N CYS A 120 9.64 -3.01 -10.47
CA CYS A 120 8.21 -2.80 -10.22
C CYS A 120 7.81 -1.33 -10.08
N ARG A 121 8.76 -0.40 -9.89
CA ARG A 121 8.49 1.01 -9.62
C ARG A 121 7.61 1.66 -10.68
N SER A 122 7.86 1.38 -11.96
CA SER A 122 7.03 1.90 -13.06
C SER A 122 5.55 1.54 -12.91
N TYR A 123 5.23 0.32 -12.48
CA TYR A 123 3.83 -0.06 -12.23
C TYR A 123 3.22 0.65 -11.02
N LEU A 124 4.01 0.89 -9.97
CA LEU A 124 3.52 1.65 -8.82
C LEU A 124 3.21 3.10 -9.21
N VAL A 125 4.11 3.73 -9.98
CA VAL A 125 3.92 5.08 -10.50
C VAL A 125 2.68 5.15 -11.38
N GLU A 126 2.57 4.25 -12.36
CA GLU A 126 1.44 4.20 -13.28
C GLU A 126 0.09 4.01 -12.57
N GLU A 127 0.02 3.16 -11.54
CA GLU A 127 -1.21 3.02 -10.73
C GLU A 127 -1.55 4.28 -9.95
N ILE A 128 -0.56 4.94 -9.32
CA ILE A 128 -0.79 6.17 -8.55
C ILE A 128 -1.22 7.30 -9.49
N GLU A 129 -0.53 7.48 -10.62
CA GLU A 129 -0.87 8.49 -11.63
C GLU A 129 -2.24 8.25 -12.27
N ALA A 130 -2.59 6.99 -12.53
CA ALA A 130 -3.89 6.63 -13.09
C ALA A 130 -5.04 6.91 -12.12
N VAL A 131 -4.82 6.74 -10.81
CA VAL A 131 -5.82 7.04 -9.78
C VAL A 131 -5.89 8.53 -9.48
N GLY A 132 -4.75 9.23 -9.49
CA GLY A 132 -4.66 10.65 -9.13
C GLY A 132 -5.13 10.94 -7.69
N PRO A 133 -4.67 10.21 -6.66
CA PRO A 133 -5.19 10.36 -5.30
C PRO A 133 -4.69 11.63 -4.63
N THR A 134 -5.48 12.20 -3.72
CA THR A 134 -5.01 13.24 -2.80
C THR A 134 -3.86 12.72 -1.92
N ALA A 135 -4.00 11.49 -1.40
CA ALA A 135 -3.01 10.93 -0.48
C ALA A 135 -2.66 9.46 -0.76
N VAL A 136 -1.38 9.16 -0.55
CA VAL A 136 -0.81 7.81 -0.57
C VAL A 136 -0.53 7.36 0.86
N LEU A 137 -1.25 6.34 1.33
CA LEU A 137 -1.04 5.71 2.64
C LEU A 137 -0.04 4.56 2.51
N ALA A 138 1.24 4.78 2.82
CA ALA A 138 2.26 3.73 2.75
C ALA A 138 2.34 2.94 4.07
N THR A 139 2.04 1.65 4.04
CA THR A 139 1.98 0.82 5.26
C THR A 139 3.33 0.18 5.56
N GLY A 140 4.09 0.78 6.46
CA GLY A 140 5.38 0.28 6.94
C GLY A 140 6.58 0.85 6.20
N LYS A 141 7.74 0.70 6.84
CA LYS A 141 9.03 1.21 6.39
C LYS A 141 9.35 0.95 4.92
N HIS A 142 9.15 -0.28 4.44
CA HIS A 142 9.54 -0.66 3.08
C HIS A 142 8.60 -0.08 2.01
N ALA A 143 7.30 0.02 2.30
CA ALA A 143 6.36 0.72 1.45
C ALA A 143 6.70 2.23 1.39
N THR A 144 6.92 2.86 2.54
CA THR A 144 7.33 4.27 2.65
C THR A 144 8.60 4.55 1.85
N LYS A 145 9.63 3.72 1.99
CA LYS A 145 10.86 3.81 1.19
C LYS A 145 10.59 3.70 -0.30
N SER A 146 9.69 2.82 -0.72
CA SER A 146 9.41 2.61 -2.14
C SER A 146 8.74 3.81 -2.78
N VAL A 147 7.82 4.47 -2.06
CA VAL A 147 7.18 5.73 -2.50
C VAL A 147 8.20 6.87 -2.53
N LEU A 148 8.95 7.09 -1.46
CA LEU A 148 9.99 8.14 -1.40
C LEU A 148 11.08 7.97 -2.47
N ALA A 149 11.40 6.73 -2.83
CA ALA A 149 12.38 6.48 -3.88
C ALA A 149 11.90 6.98 -5.26
N VAL A 150 10.59 7.06 -5.51
CA VAL A 150 10.04 7.73 -6.72
C VAL A 150 10.43 9.20 -6.72
N GLU A 151 10.36 9.86 -5.58
CA GLU A 151 10.80 11.25 -5.37
C GLU A 151 12.33 11.42 -5.35
N GLY A 152 13.11 10.32 -5.46
CA GLY A 152 14.56 10.36 -5.32
C GLY A 152 15.02 10.68 -3.89
N ARG A 153 14.16 10.40 -2.89
CA ARG A 153 14.39 10.67 -1.46
C ARG A 153 14.62 9.38 -0.70
N GLU A 154 15.42 9.47 0.35
CA GLU A 154 15.64 8.39 1.32
C GLU A 154 14.80 8.61 2.58
N LEU A 155 14.47 7.52 3.26
CA LEU A 155 13.75 7.56 4.54
C LEU A 155 14.72 7.65 5.72
N GLU A 156 14.65 8.74 6.46
CA GLU A 156 15.32 8.91 7.75
C GLU A 156 14.31 8.64 8.87
N GLY A 157 14.62 7.71 9.79
CA GLY A 157 13.78 7.44 10.97
C GLY A 157 12.32 7.10 10.68
N PHE A 158 11.99 5.82 10.42
CA PHE A 158 10.61 5.44 10.06
C PHE A 158 9.56 5.86 11.11
N LEU A 159 9.85 5.69 12.41
CA LEU A 159 8.86 5.99 13.46
C LEU A 159 8.52 7.48 13.52
N ASP A 160 9.50 8.35 13.27
CA ASP A 160 9.32 9.80 13.27
C ASP A 160 8.54 10.29 12.05
N SER A 161 8.44 9.47 11.00
CA SER A 161 7.67 9.77 9.79
C SER A 161 6.20 9.34 9.86
N VAL A 162 5.81 8.55 10.87
CA VAL A 162 4.44 8.01 10.95
C VAL A 162 3.45 9.14 11.16
N LEU A 163 2.42 9.21 10.31
CA LEU A 163 1.41 10.28 10.26
C LEU A 163 1.94 11.68 9.91
N GLU A 164 3.21 11.82 9.54
CA GLU A 164 3.76 13.08 9.06
C GLU A 164 3.62 13.18 7.52
N PRO A 165 2.77 14.08 6.98
CA PRO A 165 2.57 14.21 5.55
C PRO A 165 3.82 14.69 4.83
N VAL A 166 4.10 14.09 3.68
CA VAL A 166 5.25 14.42 2.84
C VAL A 166 4.77 14.64 1.42
N GLY A 167 4.90 15.88 0.91
CA GLY A 167 4.60 16.19 -0.48
C GLY A 167 5.46 15.36 -1.45
N CYS A 168 4.83 14.78 -2.47
CA CYS A 168 5.45 13.98 -3.52
C CYS A 168 5.13 14.62 -4.88
N GLU A 169 5.95 15.59 -5.28
CA GLU A 169 5.73 16.39 -6.50
C GLU A 169 5.73 15.54 -7.76
N ARG A 170 6.59 14.53 -7.86
CA ARG A 170 6.65 13.67 -9.05
C ARG A 170 5.44 12.76 -9.19
N LEU A 171 4.82 12.42 -8.07
CA LEU A 171 3.59 11.62 -8.03
C LEU A 171 2.31 12.49 -8.01
N GLY A 172 2.44 13.82 -7.87
CA GLY A 172 1.29 14.73 -7.78
C GLY A 172 0.36 14.44 -6.60
N THR A 173 0.91 13.98 -5.47
CA THR A 173 0.15 13.51 -4.30
C THR A 173 0.92 13.75 -3.01
N THR A 174 0.31 13.47 -1.86
CA THR A 174 0.98 13.51 -0.55
C THR A 174 1.11 12.13 0.06
N LEU A 175 2.33 11.75 0.42
CA LEU A 175 2.62 10.52 1.16
C LEU A 175 2.31 10.69 2.66
N VAL A 176 1.56 9.75 3.23
CA VAL A 176 1.36 9.61 4.67
C VAL A 176 1.84 8.23 5.13
N PRO A 177 2.99 8.13 5.82
CA PRO A 177 3.51 6.87 6.33
C PRO A 177 2.67 6.32 7.49
N LEU A 178 2.33 5.03 7.45
CA LEU A 178 1.58 4.34 8.49
C LEU A 178 2.38 3.18 9.07
N VAL A 179 2.12 2.81 10.33
CA VAL A 179 2.64 1.57 10.90
C VAL A 179 2.08 0.36 10.14
N HIS A 180 2.96 -0.58 9.78
CA HIS A 180 2.57 -1.81 9.10
C HIS A 180 1.56 -2.62 9.95
N PRO A 181 0.48 -3.17 9.36
CA PRO A 181 -0.58 -3.87 10.09
C PRO A 181 -0.11 -4.97 11.03
N SER A 182 0.94 -5.71 10.67
CA SER A 182 1.49 -6.79 11.50
C SER A 182 2.08 -6.32 12.83
N TYR A 183 2.44 -5.03 12.95
CA TYR A 183 3.05 -4.48 14.16
C TYR A 183 2.25 -3.36 14.81
N GLN A 184 1.03 -3.07 14.31
CA GLN A 184 0.20 -2.00 14.85
C GLN A 184 -0.07 -2.18 16.35
N GLU A 185 -0.43 -3.38 16.79
CA GLU A 185 -0.72 -3.69 18.20
C GLU A 185 0.44 -3.36 19.16
N VAL A 186 1.69 -3.35 18.66
CA VAL A 186 2.87 -3.05 19.47
C VAL A 186 3.29 -1.59 19.35
N TRP A 187 3.32 -1.04 18.12
CA TRP A 187 3.92 0.27 17.89
C TRP A 187 2.96 1.44 18.03
N ILE A 188 1.66 1.29 17.77
CA ILE A 188 0.73 2.43 17.93
C ILE A 188 0.71 2.90 19.39
N GLY A 189 0.72 1.98 20.35
CA GLY A 189 0.80 2.30 21.78
C GLY A 189 2.13 2.94 22.18
N ARG A 190 3.24 2.54 21.53
CA ARG A 190 4.56 3.17 21.75
C ARG A 190 4.64 4.58 21.17
N LEU A 191 3.87 4.85 20.12
CA LEU A 191 3.69 6.18 19.54
C LEU A 191 2.66 7.02 20.32
N GLY A 192 2.11 6.49 21.42
CA GLY A 192 1.18 7.21 22.28
C GLY A 192 -0.29 7.11 21.85
N TYR A 193 -0.63 6.23 20.91
CA TYR A 193 -1.99 6.07 20.41
C TYR A 193 -2.65 4.77 20.90
N SER A 194 -3.93 4.85 21.28
CA SER A 194 -4.85 3.72 21.15
C SER A 194 -5.22 3.49 19.68
N ARG A 195 -5.87 2.35 19.37
CA ARG A 195 -6.39 2.09 18.01
C ARG A 195 -7.34 3.20 17.54
N ALA A 196 -8.24 3.65 18.42
CA ALA A 196 -9.24 4.66 18.07
C ALA A 196 -8.57 6.02 17.77
N GLU A 197 -7.63 6.45 18.61
CA GLU A 197 -6.87 7.68 18.39
C GLU A 197 -6.01 7.59 17.13
N TYR A 198 -5.42 6.43 16.83
CA TYR A 198 -4.65 6.23 15.60
C TYR A 198 -5.53 6.33 14.34
N VAL A 199 -6.74 5.74 14.37
CA VAL A 199 -7.71 5.87 13.27
C VAL A 199 -8.15 7.32 13.09
N GLU A 200 -8.45 8.03 14.18
CA GLU A 200 -8.83 9.44 14.10
C GLU A 200 -7.68 10.30 13.58
N ALA A 201 -6.45 10.05 14.03
CA ALA A 201 -5.26 10.76 13.54
C ALA A 201 -5.05 10.53 12.03
N ILE A 202 -5.28 9.32 11.51
CA ILE A 202 -5.28 9.06 10.06
C ILE A 202 -6.32 9.95 9.37
N ARG A 203 -7.56 9.97 9.86
CA ARG A 203 -8.64 10.78 9.28
C ARG A 203 -8.30 12.26 9.27
N GLU A 204 -7.85 12.80 10.40
CA GLU A 204 -7.49 14.22 10.53
C GLU A 204 -6.33 14.61 9.61
N THR A 205 -5.34 13.72 9.49
CA THR A 205 -4.18 13.92 8.62
C THR A 205 -4.59 13.97 7.16
N VAL A 206 -5.37 13.00 6.69
CA VAL A 206 -5.84 12.98 5.29
C VAL A 206 -6.75 14.19 5.01
N ALA A 207 -7.66 14.54 5.91
CA ALA A 207 -8.51 15.71 5.75
C ALA A 207 -7.72 17.04 5.76
N ALA A 208 -6.55 17.09 6.39
CA ALA A 208 -5.64 18.22 6.30
C ALA A 208 -4.94 18.30 4.94
N VAL A 209 -4.53 17.16 4.39
CA VAL A 209 -3.97 17.06 3.03
C VAL A 209 -5.01 17.49 1.99
N ASP A 210 -6.24 16.97 2.04
CA ASP A 210 -7.32 17.34 1.10
C ASP A 210 -7.56 18.86 1.05
N ARG A 211 -7.50 19.53 2.22
CA ARG A 211 -7.67 20.98 2.32
C ARG A 211 -6.51 21.76 1.71
N ALA A 212 -5.27 21.26 1.87
CA ALA A 212 -4.09 21.91 1.32
C ALA A 212 -4.05 21.80 -0.21
N ASP A 213 -4.42 20.65 -0.76
CA ASP A 213 -4.51 20.45 -2.21
C ASP A 213 -5.59 21.35 -2.83
N GLY A 214 -6.76 21.47 -2.18
CA GLY A 214 -7.83 22.37 -2.61
C GLY A 214 -7.45 23.86 -2.65
N ASP A 215 -6.57 24.33 -1.75
CA ASP A 215 -6.11 25.74 -1.73
C ASP A 215 -5.05 26.03 -2.81
N SER A 216 -4.26 25.00 -3.18
CA SER A 216 -3.28 25.12 -4.27
C SER A 216 -3.89 25.23 -5.67
N GLY A 217 -5.17 24.84 -5.84
CA GLY A 217 -5.92 24.94 -7.09
C GLY A 217 -6.60 26.30 -7.37
N VAL A 218 -6.48 27.30 -6.47
CA VAL A 218 -7.16 28.61 -6.58
C VAL A 218 -6.21 29.71 -7.11
N PHE A 219 -5.21 29.35 -7.92
CA PHE A 219 -4.36 30.30 -8.64
C PHE A 219 -4.27 29.96 -10.12
N ASP A 220 -5.38 30.05 -10.84
CA ASP A 220 -5.37 30.36 -12.28
C ASP A 220 -6.68 31.09 -12.63
N GLY A 221 -6.57 32.41 -12.76
CA GLY A 221 -7.62 33.33 -13.19
C GLY A 221 -7.02 34.45 -14.03
#